data_AF-A0A356K421-F1
#
_entry.id   AF-A0A356K421-F1
#
_cell.length_a   1.000
_cell.length_b   1.000
_cell.length_c   1.000
_cell.angle_alpha   90.00
_cell.angle_beta   90.00
_cell.angle_gamma   90.00
#
_symmetry.space_group_name_H-M   'P 1'
#
loop_
_entity.id
_entity.type
_entity.pdbx_description
1 polymer ?
#
loop_
_entity_poly.entity_id
_entity_poly.type
_entity_poly.pdbx_seq_one_letter_code
_entity_poly.pdbx_strand_id
1 'polypeptide(L)'
;MKTKMQNLNELLQELGISKVKLAKYLGVSRQMIYNYLELENLNKWPKEKKLLLFKLLNIEDGSDESIGKIKVTAEYLEDVETRLNQNVKTTDESYFNLKDLSKEEQVLVNDLINLIKEKFTEEKNKNTYYEFLYLYHVLQSIDSIPEIKYILAYLSKTTGFSDPMEFKFDETAQFILESIVFTAMNLYNNGGATKSKLIASHERFVKEIENTKEEVLSRTQQLTTVKIQALRELGYDKITSENAQEVINKIAEIQSRKVVIGEKQN
;
A
#
# COMPACT_ATOMS: atom_id res chain seq x y z
N MET A 1 -1.04 28.69 -44.29
CA MET A 1 0.04 28.40 -43.32
C MET A 1 -0.53 27.38 -42.35
N LYS A 2 0.02 26.15 -42.28
CA LYS A 2 -0.52 25.13 -41.37
C LYS A 2 -0.40 25.64 -39.93
N THR A 3 -1.42 25.41 -39.10
CA THR A 3 -1.35 25.80 -37.69
C THR A 3 -0.32 24.92 -36.97
N LYS A 4 0.32 25.44 -35.91
CA LYS A 4 1.29 24.66 -35.12
C LYS A 4 0.67 23.34 -34.59
N MET A 5 -0.64 23.34 -34.34
CA MET A 5 -1.39 22.14 -33.93
C MET A 5 -1.63 21.13 -35.08
N GLN A 6 -1.82 21.60 -36.32
CA GLN A 6 -1.90 20.72 -37.50
C GLN A 6 -0.58 19.97 -37.73
N ASN A 7 0.56 20.65 -37.60
CA ASN A 7 1.88 20.03 -37.75
C ASN A 7 2.11 18.93 -36.70
N LEU A 8 1.67 19.15 -35.45
CA LEU A 8 1.73 18.12 -34.41
C LEU A 8 0.85 16.91 -34.76
N ASN A 9 -0.38 17.14 -35.22
CA ASN A 9 -1.30 16.05 -35.59
C ASN A 9 -0.75 15.20 -36.74
N GLU A 10 -0.16 15.83 -37.75
CA GLU A 10 0.50 15.13 -38.87
C GLU A 10 1.70 14.33 -38.39
N LEU A 11 2.58 14.92 -37.58
CA LEU A 11 3.73 14.21 -37.00
C LEU A 11 3.30 12.99 -36.18
N LEU A 12 2.26 13.12 -35.34
CA LEU A 12 1.74 11.98 -34.58
C LEU A 12 1.21 10.86 -35.48
N GLN A 13 0.60 11.20 -36.62
CA GLN A 13 0.16 10.23 -37.63
C GLN A 13 1.33 9.55 -38.33
N GLU A 14 2.34 10.31 -38.75
CA GLU A 14 3.57 9.77 -39.37
C GLU A 14 4.32 8.83 -38.42
N LEU A 15 4.32 9.15 -37.13
CA LEU A 15 4.92 8.32 -36.07
C LEU A 15 4.05 7.12 -35.65
N GLY A 16 2.85 6.95 -36.23
CA GLY A 16 1.94 5.87 -35.86
C GLY A 16 1.39 5.97 -34.42
N ILE A 17 1.45 7.15 -33.80
CA ILE A 17 1.01 7.37 -32.42
C ILE A 17 -0.50 7.59 -32.40
N SER A 18 -1.24 6.55 -32.06
CA SER A 18 -2.68 6.66 -31.85
C SER A 18 -3.01 7.57 -30.67
N LYS A 19 -4.21 8.18 -30.68
CA LYS A 19 -4.73 8.94 -29.52
C LYS A 19 -4.75 8.11 -28.23
N VAL A 20 -4.88 6.78 -28.36
CA VAL A 20 -4.81 5.83 -27.25
C VAL A 20 -3.39 5.74 -26.68
N LYS A 21 -2.37 5.52 -27.54
CA LYS A 21 -0.96 5.47 -27.13
C LYS A 21 -0.55 6.80 -26.47
N LEU A 22 -0.93 7.93 -27.08
CA LEU A 22 -0.62 9.26 -26.56
C LEU A 22 -1.29 9.53 -25.20
N ALA A 23 -2.56 9.16 -25.02
CA ALA A 23 -3.27 9.29 -23.75
C ALA A 23 -2.57 8.52 -22.62
N LYS A 24 -2.12 7.29 -22.92
CA LYS A 24 -1.39 6.44 -21.97
C LYS A 24 -0.08 7.08 -21.54
N TYR A 25 0.71 7.54 -22.51
CA TYR A 25 2.00 8.19 -22.25
C TYR A 25 1.87 9.49 -21.44
N LEU A 26 0.84 10.31 -21.71
CA LEU A 26 0.61 11.58 -21.01
C LEU A 26 -0.10 11.41 -19.66
N GLY A 27 -0.62 10.22 -19.34
CA GLY A 27 -1.36 9.94 -18.11
C GLY A 27 -2.66 10.74 -18.00
N VAL A 28 -3.44 10.79 -19.09
CA VAL A 28 -4.74 11.48 -19.15
C VAL A 28 -5.79 10.63 -19.86
N SER A 29 -7.07 10.97 -19.74
CA SER A 29 -8.13 10.28 -20.47
C SER A 29 -8.03 10.56 -21.98
N ARG A 30 -8.55 9.64 -22.81
CA ARG A 30 -8.60 9.84 -24.27
C ARG A 30 -9.33 11.13 -24.64
N GLN A 31 -10.43 11.44 -23.95
CA GLN A 31 -11.20 12.67 -24.18
C GLN A 31 -10.35 13.93 -23.98
N MET A 32 -9.45 13.93 -22.99
CA MET A 32 -8.51 15.05 -22.78
C MET A 32 -7.57 15.22 -23.97
N ILE A 33 -7.14 14.13 -24.62
CA ILE A 33 -6.31 14.23 -25.83
C ILE A 33 -7.09 14.85 -27.00
N TYR A 34 -8.38 14.51 -27.19
CA TYR A 34 -9.21 15.19 -28.18
C TYR A 34 -9.29 16.69 -27.89
N ASN A 35 -9.63 17.05 -26.65
CA ASN A 35 -9.73 18.45 -26.24
C ASN A 35 -8.41 19.21 -26.43
N TYR A 36 -7.28 18.59 -26.08
CA TYR A 36 -5.96 19.19 -26.20
C TYR A 36 -5.52 19.45 -27.65
N LEU A 37 -5.82 18.52 -28.56
CA LEU A 37 -5.47 18.63 -29.97
C LEU A 37 -6.38 19.60 -30.75
N GLU A 38 -7.49 20.04 -30.16
CA GLU A 38 -8.37 21.10 -30.67
C GLU A 38 -7.96 22.50 -30.22
N LEU A 39 -7.03 22.62 -29.26
CA LEU A 39 -6.52 23.91 -28.80
C LEU A 39 -5.67 24.59 -29.89
N GLU A 40 -5.62 25.92 -29.85
CA GLU A 40 -4.89 26.72 -30.85
C GLU A 40 -3.39 26.43 -30.91
N ASN A 41 -2.75 26.15 -29.77
CA ASN A 41 -1.32 25.89 -29.65
C ASN A 41 -0.98 25.15 -28.33
N LEU A 42 0.24 24.62 -28.23
CA LEU A 42 0.70 23.85 -27.07
C LEU A 42 0.84 24.67 -25.79
N ASN A 43 0.93 26.01 -25.86
CA ASN A 43 0.97 26.83 -24.64
C ASN A 43 -0.34 26.81 -23.86
N LYS A 44 -1.44 26.33 -24.47
CA LYS A 44 -2.72 26.10 -23.80
C LYS A 44 -2.80 24.74 -23.09
N TRP A 45 -1.83 23.86 -23.30
CA TRP A 45 -1.76 22.59 -22.57
C TRP A 45 -1.28 22.81 -21.14
N PRO A 46 -1.63 21.92 -20.19
CA PRO A 46 -0.98 21.92 -18.89
C PRO A 46 0.53 21.74 -19.05
N LYS A 47 1.30 22.55 -18.32
CA LYS A 47 2.77 22.64 -18.43
C LYS A 47 3.46 21.28 -18.37
N GLU A 48 3.01 20.42 -17.45
CA GLU A 48 3.52 19.05 -17.30
C GLU A 48 3.31 18.20 -18.55
N LYS A 49 2.11 18.27 -19.16
CA LYS A 49 1.76 17.46 -20.35
C LYS A 49 2.50 17.95 -21.59
N LYS A 50 2.71 19.27 -21.71
CA LYS A 50 3.58 19.86 -22.74
C LYS A 50 5.01 19.34 -22.61
N LEU A 51 5.57 19.33 -21.40
CA LEU A 51 6.92 18.82 -21.14
C LEU A 51 7.05 17.34 -21.48
N LEU A 52 6.07 16.52 -21.11
CA LEU A 52 6.04 15.09 -21.46
C LEU A 52 6.03 14.88 -22.97
N LEU A 53 5.22 15.65 -23.72
CA LEU A 53 5.17 15.60 -25.18
C LEU A 53 6.54 15.97 -25.79
N PHE A 54 7.21 17.00 -25.28
CA PHE A 54 8.56 17.35 -25.74
C PHE A 54 9.57 16.26 -25.45
N LYS A 55 9.52 15.63 -24.28
CA LYS A 55 10.34 14.46 -23.97
C LYS A 55 10.09 13.31 -24.95
N LEU A 56 8.83 13.07 -25.32
CA LEU A 56 8.46 12.03 -26.30
C LEU A 56 9.08 12.29 -27.68
N LEU A 57 9.01 13.54 -28.12
CA LEU A 57 9.50 14.01 -29.42
C LEU A 57 10.99 14.40 -29.41
N ASN A 58 11.70 14.19 -28.29
CA ASN A 58 13.08 14.58 -28.09
C ASN A 58 13.38 16.07 -28.41
N ILE A 59 12.53 16.96 -27.91
CA ILE A 59 12.65 18.42 -28.08
C ILE A 59 13.25 19.03 -26.79
N GLU A 60 14.52 19.43 -26.85
CA GLU A 60 15.26 19.95 -25.68
C GLU A 60 15.11 21.47 -25.47
N ASP A 61 14.86 22.22 -26.55
CA ASP A 61 14.76 23.68 -26.51
C ASP A 61 13.42 24.20 -25.94
N GLY A 62 12.47 23.29 -25.70
CA GLY A 62 11.13 23.62 -25.22
C GLY A 62 10.29 24.44 -26.21
N SER A 63 10.68 24.48 -27.49
CA SER A 63 10.02 25.28 -28.52
C SER A 63 9.11 24.44 -29.40
N ASP A 64 7.85 24.88 -29.52
CA ASP A 64 6.87 24.29 -30.45
C ASP A 64 7.34 24.36 -31.93
N GLU A 65 8.28 25.24 -32.25
CA GLU A 65 8.82 25.41 -33.62
C GLU A 65 9.68 24.22 -34.05
N SER A 66 10.27 23.51 -33.09
CA SER A 66 11.13 22.37 -33.35
C SER A 66 10.34 21.14 -33.79
N ILE A 67 9.02 21.09 -33.54
CA ILE A 67 8.12 20.05 -34.04
C ILE A 67 8.16 19.96 -35.57
N GLY A 68 8.10 21.11 -36.25
CA GLY A 68 8.10 21.16 -37.73
C GLY A 68 9.45 20.83 -38.37
N LYS A 69 10.52 20.67 -37.57
CA LYS A 69 11.88 20.35 -38.05
C LYS A 69 12.22 18.87 -37.88
N ILE A 70 11.37 18.11 -37.21
CA ILE A 70 11.58 16.67 -36.98
C ILE A 70 11.54 15.94 -38.32
N LYS A 71 12.56 15.13 -38.58
CA LYS A 71 12.61 14.22 -39.72
C LYS A 71 12.31 12.81 -39.22
N VAL A 72 11.22 12.23 -39.71
CA VAL A 72 10.82 10.86 -39.36
C VAL A 72 11.69 9.87 -40.13
N THR A 73 12.77 9.40 -39.50
CA THR A 73 13.63 8.32 -39.99
C THR A 73 13.26 6.98 -39.33
N ALA A 74 13.76 5.86 -39.86
CA ALA A 74 13.56 4.55 -39.23
C ALA A 74 14.12 4.50 -37.80
N GLU A 75 15.32 5.05 -37.60
CA GLU A 75 15.95 5.18 -36.28
C GLU A 75 15.09 6.06 -35.34
N TYR A 76 14.57 7.18 -35.84
CA TYR A 76 13.70 8.04 -35.04
C TYR A 76 12.38 7.37 -34.66
N LEU A 77 11.80 6.54 -35.54
CA LEU A 77 10.61 5.74 -35.24
C LEU A 77 10.88 4.74 -34.12
N GLU A 78 12.00 4.01 -34.19
CA GLU A 78 12.40 3.04 -33.15
C GLU A 78 12.65 3.74 -31.80
N ASP A 79 13.29 4.89 -31.83
CA ASP A 79 13.53 5.76 -30.68
C ASP A 79 12.24 6.29 -30.04
N VAL A 80 11.29 6.72 -30.87
CA VAL A 80 9.97 7.19 -30.42
C VAL A 80 9.16 6.03 -29.84
N GLU A 81 9.15 4.85 -30.49
CA GLU A 81 8.50 3.65 -29.95
C GLU A 81 9.15 3.26 -28.61
N THR A 82 10.48 3.34 -28.52
CA THR A 82 11.23 3.13 -27.28
C THR A 82 10.81 4.14 -26.21
N ARG A 83 10.73 5.45 -26.50
CA ARG A 83 10.28 6.47 -25.53
C ARG A 83 8.81 6.33 -25.14
N LEU A 84 7.94 5.97 -26.09
CA LEU A 84 6.54 5.63 -25.84
C LEU A 84 6.47 4.48 -24.84
N ASN A 85 7.31 3.47 -24.98
CA ASN A 85 7.36 2.30 -24.09
C ASN A 85 8.14 2.56 -22.79
N GLN A 86 9.09 3.50 -22.78
CA GLN A 86 9.84 3.91 -21.58
C GLN A 86 8.98 4.72 -20.61
N ASN A 87 7.97 5.46 -21.11
CA ASN A 87 6.98 6.16 -20.28
C ASN A 87 5.55 5.72 -20.57
N VAL A 88 5.36 4.52 -21.14
CA VAL A 88 4.25 3.67 -20.74
C VAL A 88 4.51 3.49 -19.25
N LYS A 89 3.98 4.42 -18.46
CA LYS A 89 3.44 4.07 -17.16
C LYS A 89 2.63 2.84 -17.48
N THR A 90 3.19 1.72 -17.11
CA THR A 90 2.59 0.43 -17.33
C THR A 90 1.18 0.43 -16.77
N THR A 91 0.74 1.36 -15.92
CA THR A 91 -0.19 1.01 -14.85
C THR A 91 0.43 -0.06 -13.95
N ASP A 92 1.73 -0.34 -14.11
CA ASP A 92 2.61 -0.86 -13.09
C ASP A 92 3.42 0.35 -12.58
N GLU A 93 2.70 1.33 -12.05
CA GLU A 93 2.98 1.55 -10.64
C GLU A 93 2.48 0.28 -9.94
N SER A 94 3.28 -0.79 -9.96
CA SER A 94 3.43 -1.47 -8.71
C SER A 94 3.98 -0.36 -7.81
N TYR A 95 3.12 0.20 -6.97
CA TYR A 95 3.54 1.03 -5.83
C TYR A 95 4.65 0.33 -5.02
N PHE A 96 4.85 -0.96 -5.27
CA PHE A 96 5.87 -1.83 -4.76
C PHE A 96 7.02 -1.97 -5.77
N ASN A 97 8.18 -1.40 -5.43
CA ASN A 97 9.44 -1.83 -6.02
C ASN A 97 9.75 -3.24 -5.50
N LEU A 98 9.47 -4.27 -6.31
CA LEU A 98 9.69 -5.68 -5.91
C LEU A 98 11.11 -6.18 -6.21
N LYS A 99 12.03 -5.29 -6.62
CA LYS A 99 13.40 -5.68 -7.02
C LYS A 99 14.22 -6.28 -5.88
N ASP A 100 13.85 -6.01 -4.64
CA ASP A 100 14.52 -6.52 -3.45
C ASP A 100 13.98 -7.90 -3.03
N LEU A 101 12.97 -8.43 -3.73
CA LEU A 101 12.38 -9.75 -3.48
C LEU A 101 12.98 -10.83 -4.42
N SER A 102 12.97 -12.07 -3.95
CA SER A 102 13.25 -13.25 -4.79
C SER A 102 12.21 -13.43 -5.89
N LYS A 103 12.52 -14.26 -6.90
CA LYS A 103 11.59 -14.48 -8.03
C LYS A 103 10.29 -15.12 -7.56
N GLU A 104 10.37 -16.05 -6.63
CA GLU A 104 9.25 -16.76 -6.05
C GLU A 104 8.34 -15.81 -5.27
N GLU A 105 8.91 -14.91 -4.47
CA GLU A 105 8.18 -13.86 -3.75
C GLU A 105 7.52 -12.85 -4.70
N GLN A 106 8.21 -12.46 -5.77
CA GLN A 106 7.64 -11.57 -6.79
C GLN A 106 6.42 -12.18 -7.48
N VAL A 107 6.52 -13.46 -7.85
CA VAL A 107 5.40 -14.20 -8.46
C VAL A 107 4.21 -14.23 -7.49
N LEU A 108 4.44 -14.62 -6.23
CA LEU A 108 3.38 -14.68 -5.23
C LEU A 108 2.69 -13.32 -5.00
N VAL A 109 3.46 -12.24 -4.89
CA VAL A 109 2.89 -10.88 -4.72
C VAL A 109 2.04 -10.48 -5.92
N ASN A 110 2.50 -10.77 -7.14
CA ASN A 110 1.73 -10.45 -8.35
C ASN A 110 0.44 -11.27 -8.43
N ASP A 111 0.49 -12.55 -8.09
CA ASP A 111 -0.69 -13.42 -8.06
C ASP A 111 -1.72 -12.92 -7.04
N LEU A 112 -1.27 -12.53 -5.84
CA LEU A 112 -2.13 -11.93 -4.83
C LEU A 112 -2.78 -10.63 -5.32
N ILE A 113 -2.02 -9.75 -5.98
CA ILE A 113 -2.55 -8.50 -6.55
C ILE A 113 -3.64 -8.79 -7.58
N ASN A 114 -3.43 -9.79 -8.45
CA ASN A 114 -4.40 -10.15 -9.46
C ASN A 114 -5.68 -10.73 -8.84
N LEU A 115 -5.55 -11.65 -7.86
CA LEU A 115 -6.70 -12.20 -7.13
C LEU A 115 -7.50 -11.10 -6.42
N ILE A 116 -6.82 -10.16 -5.77
CA ILE A 116 -7.47 -9.02 -5.12
C ILE A 116 -8.21 -8.17 -6.16
N LYS A 117 -7.58 -7.88 -7.30
CA LYS A 117 -8.19 -7.11 -8.40
C LYS A 117 -9.45 -7.79 -8.90
N GLU A 118 -9.39 -9.09 -9.22
CA GLU A 118 -10.53 -9.89 -9.69
C GLU A 118 -11.71 -9.82 -8.71
N LYS A 119 -11.44 -9.94 -7.40
CA LYS A 119 -12.48 -9.83 -6.37
C LYS A 119 -13.15 -8.45 -6.34
N PHE A 120 -12.40 -7.38 -6.60
CA PHE A 120 -12.94 -6.02 -6.63
C PHE A 120 -13.60 -5.62 -7.95
N THR A 121 -13.38 -6.36 -9.03
CA THR A 121 -13.94 -6.05 -10.37
C THR A 121 -15.02 -7.02 -10.80
N GLU A 122 -14.74 -8.32 -10.78
CA GLU A 122 -15.59 -9.36 -11.38
C GLU A 122 -16.52 -10.01 -10.34
N GLU A 123 -16.02 -10.20 -9.11
CA GLU A 123 -16.74 -10.93 -8.05
C GLU A 123 -17.23 -10.04 -6.90
N LYS A 124 -17.34 -8.72 -7.17
CA LYS A 124 -17.66 -7.75 -6.13
C LYS A 124 -19.06 -7.94 -5.57
N ASN A 125 -19.14 -8.09 -4.25
CA ASN A 125 -20.36 -8.10 -3.47
C ASN A 125 -20.39 -6.95 -2.45
N LYS A 126 -21.47 -6.81 -1.67
CA LYS A 126 -21.64 -5.72 -0.70
C LYS A 126 -20.60 -5.75 0.43
N ASN A 127 -20.06 -6.91 0.73
CA ASN A 127 -19.14 -7.17 1.84
C ASN A 127 -17.68 -7.30 1.41
N THR A 128 -17.38 -7.44 0.10
CA THR A 128 -16.02 -7.62 -0.43
C THR A 128 -15.03 -6.59 0.14
N TYR A 129 -15.44 -5.32 0.27
CA TYR A 129 -14.59 -4.31 0.88
C TYR A 129 -14.15 -4.68 2.30
N TYR A 130 -15.08 -5.14 3.14
CA TYR A 130 -14.79 -5.48 4.53
C TYR A 130 -13.98 -6.77 4.67
N GLU A 131 -14.21 -7.76 3.80
CA GLU A 131 -13.40 -8.99 3.73
C GLU A 131 -11.91 -8.66 3.53
N PHE A 132 -11.61 -7.80 2.55
CA PHE A 132 -10.24 -7.36 2.27
C PHE A 132 -9.69 -6.34 3.27
N LEU A 133 -10.55 -5.51 3.88
CA LEU A 133 -10.14 -4.63 4.97
C LEU A 133 -9.64 -5.44 6.18
N TYR A 134 -10.33 -6.53 6.52
CA TYR A 134 -9.90 -7.41 7.61
C TYR A 134 -8.62 -8.18 7.27
N LEU A 135 -8.48 -8.64 6.03
CA LEU A 135 -7.21 -9.22 5.56
C LEU A 135 -6.06 -8.20 5.68
N TYR A 136 -6.29 -6.94 5.30
CA TYR A 136 -5.32 -5.87 5.47
C TYR A 136 -4.91 -5.69 6.95
N HIS A 137 -5.85 -5.65 7.89
CA HIS A 137 -5.53 -5.56 9.31
C HIS A 137 -4.74 -6.77 9.84
N VAL A 138 -5.04 -7.98 9.33
CA VAL A 138 -4.27 -9.20 9.64
C VAL A 138 -2.83 -9.06 9.18
N LEU A 139 -2.59 -8.58 7.94
CA LEU A 139 -1.24 -8.33 7.42
C LEU A 139 -0.48 -7.31 8.27
N GLN A 140 -1.13 -6.25 8.73
CA GLN A 140 -0.51 -5.25 9.62
C GLN A 140 -0.12 -5.81 11.00
N SER A 141 -0.72 -6.95 11.41
CA SER A 141 -0.55 -7.53 12.73
C SER A 141 0.29 -8.81 12.74
N ILE A 142 0.79 -9.25 11.57
CA ILE A 142 1.42 -10.57 11.43
C ILE A 142 2.70 -10.72 12.26
N ASP A 143 3.44 -9.62 12.44
CA ASP A 143 4.67 -9.61 13.23
C ASP A 143 4.42 -9.50 14.74
N SER A 144 3.27 -8.95 15.14
CA SER A 144 2.91 -8.75 16.54
C SER A 144 2.07 -9.87 17.13
N ILE A 145 1.40 -10.68 16.29
CA ILE A 145 0.55 -11.79 16.70
C ILE A 145 1.05 -13.09 16.03
N PRO A 146 1.95 -13.85 16.68
CA PRO A 146 2.57 -15.02 16.08
C PRO A 146 1.57 -16.12 15.72
N GLU A 147 0.39 -16.15 16.34
CA GLU A 147 -0.68 -17.11 16.07
C GLU A 147 -1.29 -16.98 14.67
N ILE A 148 -1.21 -15.78 14.05
CA ILE A 148 -1.77 -15.53 12.71
C ILE A 148 -1.22 -16.53 11.70
N LYS A 149 0.09 -16.79 11.70
CA LYS A 149 0.72 -17.72 10.73
C LYS A 149 0.23 -19.16 10.88
N TYR A 150 -0.10 -19.58 12.11
CA TYR A 150 -0.64 -20.91 12.37
C TYR A 150 -2.10 -21.02 11.89
N ILE A 151 -2.89 -19.96 12.04
CA ILE A 151 -4.26 -19.90 11.47
C ILE A 151 -4.22 -19.92 9.94
N LEU A 152 -3.27 -19.20 9.31
CA LEU A 152 -3.09 -19.22 7.86
C LEU A 152 -2.69 -20.63 7.36
N ALA A 153 -1.80 -21.32 8.09
CA ALA A 153 -1.44 -22.71 7.79
C ALA A 153 -2.65 -23.64 7.91
N TYR A 154 -3.45 -23.53 8.98
CA TYR A 154 -4.70 -24.27 9.14
C TYR A 154 -5.64 -24.09 7.94
N LEU A 155 -5.86 -22.84 7.51
CA LEU A 155 -6.74 -22.53 6.38
C LEU A 155 -6.19 -23.10 5.07
N SER A 156 -4.89 -23.02 4.84
CA SER A 156 -4.24 -23.60 3.65
C SER A 156 -4.38 -25.13 3.60
N LYS A 157 -4.20 -25.81 4.73
CA LYS A 157 -4.37 -27.27 4.85
C LYS A 157 -5.82 -27.70 4.64
N THR A 158 -6.76 -27.04 5.30
CA THR A 158 -8.19 -27.40 5.21
C THR A 158 -8.80 -27.14 3.83
N THR A 159 -8.20 -26.25 3.04
CA THR A 159 -8.57 -25.99 1.63
C THR A 159 -7.80 -26.87 0.65
N GLY A 160 -6.86 -27.69 1.11
CA GLY A 160 -6.12 -28.66 0.30
C GLY A 160 -4.92 -28.07 -0.46
N PHE A 161 -4.52 -26.82 -0.19
CA PHE A 161 -3.34 -26.22 -0.82
C PHE A 161 -2.02 -26.68 -0.19
N SER A 162 -2.06 -27.14 1.07
CA SER A 162 -0.90 -27.64 1.82
C SER A 162 -1.15 -29.02 2.40
N ASP A 163 -0.09 -29.82 2.56
CA ASP A 163 -0.17 -31.13 3.19
C ASP A 163 -0.53 -30.99 4.69
N PRO A 164 -1.46 -31.81 5.23
CA PRO A 164 -1.87 -31.74 6.63
C PRO A 164 -0.71 -31.91 7.64
N MET A 165 0.31 -32.69 7.29
CA MET A 165 1.47 -32.99 8.12
C MET A 165 2.67 -32.09 7.82
N GLU A 166 2.52 -31.06 6.99
CA GLU A 166 3.57 -30.07 6.79
C GLU A 166 3.56 -29.00 7.91
N PHE A 167 4.71 -28.82 8.56
CA PHE A 167 4.94 -27.79 9.57
C PHE A 167 6.12 -26.92 9.14
N LYS A 168 5.84 -25.66 8.75
CA LYS A 168 6.87 -24.69 8.32
C LYS A 168 7.27 -23.71 9.43
N PHE A 169 6.58 -23.73 10.57
CA PHE A 169 6.82 -22.86 11.71
C PHE A 169 7.18 -23.68 12.95
N ASP A 170 6.93 -23.17 14.15
CA ASP A 170 7.03 -23.95 15.38
C ASP A 170 6.01 -25.10 15.35
N GLU A 171 6.50 -26.32 15.18
CA GLU A 171 5.68 -27.52 15.01
C GLU A 171 4.71 -27.73 16.18
N THR A 172 5.18 -27.54 17.41
CA THR A 172 4.37 -27.80 18.60
C THR A 172 3.26 -26.76 18.74
N ALA A 173 3.60 -25.47 18.63
CA ALA A 173 2.62 -24.39 18.72
C ALA A 173 1.63 -24.43 17.55
N GLN A 174 2.11 -24.71 16.33
CA GLN A 174 1.29 -24.85 15.14
C GLN A 174 0.31 -26.01 15.30
N PHE A 175 0.79 -27.20 15.68
CA PHE A 175 -0.06 -28.37 15.92
C PHE A 175 -1.16 -28.10 16.96
N ILE A 176 -0.81 -27.46 18.09
CA ILE A 176 -1.76 -27.12 19.15
C ILE A 176 -2.84 -26.17 18.60
N LEU A 177 -2.45 -25.07 17.95
CA LEU A 177 -3.44 -24.09 17.49
C LEU A 177 -4.31 -24.65 16.36
N GLU A 178 -3.74 -25.36 15.38
CA GLU A 178 -4.49 -26.01 14.30
C GLU A 178 -5.57 -26.95 14.89
N SER A 179 -5.23 -27.73 15.92
CA SER A 179 -6.15 -28.64 16.60
C SER A 179 -7.28 -27.91 17.35
N ILE A 180 -6.96 -26.79 18.01
CA ILE A 180 -7.95 -25.94 18.71
C ILE A 180 -8.92 -25.33 17.68
N VAL A 181 -8.40 -24.76 16.59
CA VAL A 181 -9.22 -24.14 15.54
C VAL A 181 -10.11 -25.19 14.85
N PHE A 182 -9.58 -26.38 14.55
CA PHE A 182 -10.37 -27.50 14.02
C PHE A 182 -11.55 -27.84 14.93
N THR A 183 -11.29 -27.95 16.24
CA THR A 183 -12.32 -28.24 17.23
C THR A 183 -13.37 -27.13 17.29
N ALA A 184 -12.94 -25.87 17.27
CA ALA A 184 -13.84 -24.71 17.26
C ALA A 184 -14.73 -24.68 16.01
N MET A 185 -14.16 -24.93 14.82
CA MET A 185 -14.90 -24.99 13.56
C MET A 185 -15.90 -26.15 13.53
N ASN A 186 -15.54 -27.32 14.07
CA ASN A 186 -16.49 -28.43 14.22
C ASN A 186 -17.64 -28.10 15.16
N LEU A 187 -17.38 -27.40 16.27
CA LEU A 187 -18.43 -26.93 17.17
C LEU A 187 -19.37 -25.92 16.49
N TYR A 188 -18.82 -25.02 15.68
CA TYR A 188 -19.58 -24.04 14.90
C TYR A 188 -20.48 -24.73 13.86
N ASN A 189 -19.91 -25.62 13.05
CA ASN A 189 -20.63 -26.29 11.96
C ASN A 189 -21.69 -27.29 12.46
N ASN A 190 -21.46 -27.93 13.61
CA ASN A 190 -22.33 -28.98 14.15
C ASN A 190 -23.25 -28.50 15.31
N GLY A 191 -23.29 -27.20 15.60
CA GLY A 191 -24.28 -26.60 16.52
C GLY A 191 -24.03 -26.83 18.02
N GLY A 192 -22.77 -26.79 18.47
CA GLY A 192 -22.37 -27.29 19.79
C GLY A 192 -22.64 -26.40 21.03
N ALA A 193 -22.99 -25.12 20.87
CA ALA A 193 -23.14 -24.18 21.99
C ALA A 193 -24.54 -23.56 22.08
N THR A 194 -25.07 -23.43 23.29
CA THR A 194 -26.36 -22.75 23.51
C THR A 194 -26.23 -21.25 23.25
N LYS A 195 -27.30 -20.62 22.74
CA LYS A 195 -27.35 -19.18 22.47
C LYS A 195 -26.94 -18.33 23.68
N SER A 196 -27.35 -18.73 24.89
CA SER A 196 -27.00 -18.03 26.14
C SER A 196 -25.49 -18.05 26.44
N LYS A 197 -24.82 -19.19 26.23
CA LYS A 197 -23.37 -19.30 26.41
C LYS A 197 -22.61 -18.49 25.35
N LEU A 198 -23.09 -18.47 24.11
CA LEU A 198 -22.51 -17.67 23.03
C LEU A 198 -22.59 -16.17 23.32
N ILE A 199 -23.73 -15.68 23.82
CA ILE A 199 -23.89 -14.27 24.23
C ILE A 199 -22.90 -13.91 25.33
N ALA A 200 -22.85 -14.69 26.42
CA ALA A 200 -21.95 -14.42 27.53
C ALA A 200 -20.47 -14.47 27.12
N SER A 201 -20.11 -15.38 26.21
CA SER A 201 -18.75 -15.46 25.65
C SER A 201 -18.44 -14.22 24.80
N HIS A 202 -19.38 -13.76 24.00
CA HIS A 202 -19.21 -12.58 23.16
C HIS A 202 -19.09 -11.29 24.00
N GLU A 203 -19.87 -11.15 25.08
CA GLU A 203 -19.75 -10.03 26.02
C GLU A 203 -18.36 -9.96 26.67
N ARG A 204 -17.79 -11.11 27.05
CA ARG A 204 -16.41 -11.17 27.57
C ARG A 204 -15.39 -10.73 26.53
N PHE A 205 -15.53 -11.22 25.30
CA PHE A 205 -14.69 -10.83 24.18
C PHE A 205 -14.70 -9.31 23.94
N VAL A 206 -15.89 -8.69 23.92
CA VAL A 206 -16.01 -7.23 23.76
C VAL A 206 -15.31 -6.50 24.92
N LYS A 207 -15.55 -6.94 26.16
CA LYS A 207 -14.97 -6.32 27.36
C LYS A 207 -13.44 -6.40 27.37
N GLU A 208 -12.86 -7.52 26.94
CA GLU A 208 -11.39 -7.68 26.87
C GLU A 208 -10.75 -6.72 25.85
N ILE A 209 -11.41 -6.52 24.69
CA ILE A 209 -10.96 -5.55 23.68
C ILE A 209 -11.03 -4.12 24.22
N GLU A 210 -12.13 -3.76 24.88
CA GLU A 210 -12.30 -2.42 25.45
C GLU A 210 -11.26 -2.13 26.53
N ASN A 211 -11.02 -3.08 27.45
CA ASN A 211 -9.99 -2.95 28.47
C ASN A 211 -8.59 -2.75 27.87
N THR A 212 -8.26 -3.52 26.82
CA THR A 212 -6.97 -3.40 26.13
C THR A 212 -6.81 -2.01 25.50
N LYS A 213 -7.87 -1.48 24.89
CA LYS A 213 -7.87 -0.14 24.29
C LYS A 213 -7.70 0.95 25.35
N GLU A 214 -8.39 0.82 26.48
CA GLU A 214 -8.23 1.74 27.61
C GLU A 214 -6.80 1.72 28.16
N GLU A 215 -6.19 0.53 28.27
CA GLU A 215 -4.81 0.39 28.71
C GLU A 215 -3.83 1.08 27.76
N VAL A 216 -3.98 0.90 26.45
CA VAL A 216 -3.13 1.56 25.43
C VAL A 216 -3.30 3.09 25.48
N LEU A 217 -4.53 3.58 25.62
CA LEU A 217 -4.79 5.01 25.78
C LEU A 217 -4.14 5.57 27.05
N SER A 218 -4.28 4.86 28.17
CA SER A 218 -3.66 5.22 29.45
C SER A 218 -2.13 5.27 29.33
N ARG A 219 -1.50 4.23 28.74
CA ARG A 219 -0.05 4.21 28.50
C ARG A 219 0.41 5.38 27.61
N THR A 220 -0.36 5.72 26.58
CA THR A 220 -0.07 6.86 25.69
C THR A 220 -0.14 8.20 26.42
N GLN A 221 -1.16 8.39 27.28
CA GLN A 221 -1.30 9.57 28.12
C GLN A 221 -0.16 9.68 29.15
N GLN A 222 0.23 8.55 29.77
CA GLN A 222 1.36 8.48 30.69
C GLN A 222 2.66 8.87 29.99
N LEU A 223 2.94 8.32 28.81
CA LEU A 223 4.13 8.67 28.01
C LEU A 223 4.13 10.13 27.59
N THR A 224 2.98 10.67 27.18
CA THR A 224 2.84 12.09 26.82
C THR A 224 3.12 13.00 28.02
N THR A 225 2.58 12.65 29.19
CA THR A 225 2.81 13.38 30.44
C THR A 225 4.29 13.36 30.84
N VAL A 226 4.92 12.19 30.78
CA VAL A 226 6.35 12.04 31.09
C VAL A 226 7.22 12.81 30.10
N LYS A 227 6.87 12.80 28.80
CA LYS A 227 7.55 13.59 27.77
C LYS A 227 7.46 15.10 28.06
N ILE A 228 6.28 15.61 28.41
CA ILE A 228 6.10 17.03 28.77
C ILE A 228 6.92 17.38 30.01
N GLN A 229 6.94 16.50 31.02
CA GLN A 229 7.75 16.69 32.21
C GLN A 229 9.25 16.69 31.90
N ALA A 230 9.73 15.78 31.05
CA ALA A 230 11.13 15.71 30.62
C ALA A 230 11.55 17.00 29.91
N LEU A 231 10.72 17.50 28.99
CA LEU A 231 10.95 18.76 28.28
C LEU A 231 11.00 19.95 29.25
N ARG A 232 10.07 20.03 30.20
CA ARG A 232 10.07 21.09 31.23
C ARG A 232 11.30 21.03 32.13
N GLU A 233 11.71 19.84 32.60
CA GLU A 233 12.89 19.68 33.47
C GLU A 233 14.21 20.01 32.74
N LEU A 234 14.25 19.84 31.41
CA LEU A 234 15.40 20.18 30.56
C LEU A 234 15.33 21.61 29.99
N GLY A 235 14.22 22.33 30.18
CA GLY A 235 14.03 23.69 29.65
C GLY A 235 13.82 23.74 28.13
N TYR A 236 13.29 22.68 27.51
CA TYR A 236 12.99 22.61 26.08
C TYR A 236 11.49 22.74 25.80
N ASP A 237 11.13 23.45 24.72
CA ASP A 237 9.73 23.54 24.27
C ASP A 237 9.30 22.36 23.39
N LYS A 238 10.26 21.72 22.69
CA LYS A 238 10.00 20.60 21.77
C LYS A 238 11.22 19.69 21.59
N ILE A 239 10.97 18.49 21.08
CA ILE A 239 12.03 17.56 20.65
C ILE A 239 12.54 18.00 19.27
N THR A 240 13.85 18.08 19.13
CA THR A 240 14.61 18.28 17.89
C THR A 240 15.66 17.17 17.75
N SER A 241 16.28 17.05 16.58
CA SER A 241 17.36 16.08 16.36
C SER A 241 18.55 16.27 17.31
N GLU A 242 18.74 17.49 17.82
CA GLU A 242 19.86 17.86 18.70
C GLU A 242 19.61 17.46 20.16
N ASN A 243 18.36 17.54 20.63
CA ASN A 243 18.01 17.24 22.04
C ASN A 243 17.32 15.89 22.25
N ALA A 244 17.05 15.13 21.18
CA ALA A 244 16.29 13.87 21.24
C ALA A 244 16.89 12.87 22.23
N GLN A 245 18.21 12.66 22.19
CA GLN A 245 18.87 11.70 23.08
C GLN A 245 18.76 12.09 24.55
N GLU A 246 18.92 13.38 24.85
CA GLU A 246 18.82 13.90 26.21
C GLU A 246 17.40 13.80 26.75
N VAL A 247 16.40 14.15 25.93
CA VAL A 247 14.98 14.02 26.28
C VAL A 247 14.60 12.55 26.49
N ILE A 248 15.09 11.61 25.67
CA ILE A 248 14.85 10.17 25.84
C ILE A 248 15.46 9.67 27.14
N ASN A 249 16.72 10.02 27.44
CA ASN A 249 17.37 9.64 28.68
C ASN A 249 16.61 10.20 29.90
N LYS A 250 16.10 11.43 29.79
CA LYS A 250 15.30 12.07 30.83
C LYS A 250 13.93 11.41 31.04
N ILE A 251 13.28 10.97 29.96
CA ILE A 251 12.05 10.17 30.03
C ILE A 251 12.30 8.88 30.81
N ALA A 252 13.37 8.14 30.49
CA ALA A 252 13.74 6.91 31.19
C ALA A 252 14.04 7.16 32.68
N GLU A 253 14.74 8.24 33.00
CA GLU A 253 15.05 8.67 34.36
C GLU A 253 13.77 8.98 35.15
N ILE A 254 12.83 9.77 34.59
CA ILE A 254 11.54 10.07 35.21
C ILE A 254 10.69 8.80 35.40
N GLN A 255 10.69 7.88 34.45
CA GLN A 255 10.01 6.59 34.59
C GLN A 255 10.60 5.77 35.75
N SER A 256 11.93 5.75 35.90
CA SER A 256 12.58 5.05 37.01
C SER A 256 12.25 5.66 38.39
N ARG A 257 12.11 7.00 38.49
CA ARG A 257 11.67 7.67 39.73
C ARG A 257 10.28 7.21 40.17
N LYS A 258 9.36 7.02 39.22
CA LYS A 258 7.98 6.58 39.53
C LYS A 258 7.94 5.14 40.04
N VAL A 259 8.81 4.25 39.55
CA VAL A 259 8.89 2.85 40.02
C VAL A 259 9.35 2.78 41.48
N VAL A 260 10.34 3.57 41.87
CA VAL A 260 10.90 3.57 43.25
C VAL A 260 9.92 4.10 44.31
N ILE A 261 8.94 4.93 43.92
CA ILE A 261 7.91 5.44 44.85
C ILE A 261 6.80 4.40 45.06
N GLY A 262 6.49 3.57 44.05
CA GLY A 262 5.48 2.51 44.16
C GLY A 262 5.90 1.33 45.03
N GLU A 263 7.20 1.01 45.11
CA GLU A 263 7.72 -0.09 45.96
C GLU A 263 7.80 0.26 47.45
N LYS A 264 7.68 1.54 47.83
CA LYS A 264 7.72 1.97 49.24
C LYS A 264 6.34 2.01 49.91
N GLN A 265 5.27 1.63 49.22
CA GLN A 265 3.90 1.65 49.76
C GLN A 265 3.21 0.27 49.79
N ASN A 266 3.94 -0.83 49.61
CA ASN A 266 3.48 -2.19 49.92
C ASN A 266 4.16 -2.73 51.18
#